data_AF-A0A968ZRU3-F1
#
_entry.id   AF-A0A968ZRU3-F1
#
_cell.length_a   1.000
_cell.length_b   1.000
_cell.length_c   1.000
_cell.angle_alpha   90.00
_cell.angle_beta   90.00
_cell.angle_gamma   90.00
#
_symmetry.space_group_name_H-M   'P 1'
#
loop_
_entity.id
_entity.type
_entity.pdbx_description
1 polymer ?
#
loop_
_entity_poly.entity_id
_entity_poly.type
_entity_poly.pdbx_seq_one_letter_code
_entity_poly.pdbx_strand_id
1 'polypeptide(L)'
;GMPLFLQRQPSAASVPQQDEPEQEAIPAAEPKNIREPLPNLVGEGATHSAIAYANNLRLQGVTRAQFRNSFTTENVVTAPAEGCEGCRARRCVHVTGTLISTFTVTTTVTLPSVADFSNLTSCQQQRVQDAIDTVLAPHEQQHVSAFNTYNGSVSTAFDMTLCRGRFASEIQALHDRTESSRRSTAQSASDALDPFHFDVDLNCTD
;
A
#
# COMPACT_ATOMS: atom_id res chain seq x y z
N GLY A 1 -21.91 76.72 -21.48
CA GLY A 1 -20.73 77.59 -21.42
C GLY A 1 -19.55 76.78 -20.93
N MET A 2 -18.42 76.81 -21.64
CA MET A 2 -17.12 76.39 -21.11
C MET A 2 -16.50 77.53 -20.29
N PRO A 3 -15.72 77.24 -19.24
CA PRO A 3 -14.25 77.09 -19.38
C PRO A 3 -13.71 75.90 -18.54
N LEU A 4 -12.63 75.16 -18.82
CA LEU A 4 -11.26 75.45 -19.28
C LEU A 4 -10.41 76.23 -18.25
N PHE A 5 -9.71 75.50 -17.36
CA PHE A 5 -8.45 75.97 -16.77
C PHE A 5 -7.47 74.82 -16.52
N LEU A 6 -6.34 74.91 -17.21
CA LEU A 6 -5.06 74.24 -16.92
C LEU A 6 -4.52 74.73 -15.56
N GLN A 7 -3.77 73.87 -14.85
CA GLN A 7 -2.36 74.17 -14.52
C GLN A 7 -1.60 72.96 -13.96
N ARG A 8 -0.39 72.81 -14.50
CA ARG A 8 0.72 71.90 -14.16
C ARG A 8 1.63 72.65 -13.18
N GLN A 9 2.28 71.98 -12.22
CA GLN A 9 3.75 71.98 -12.01
C GLN A 9 4.19 71.36 -10.65
N PRO A 10 5.48 70.97 -10.51
CA PRO A 10 5.95 69.82 -9.72
C PRO A 10 6.71 70.22 -8.45
N SER A 11 7.07 69.24 -7.61
CA SER A 11 8.40 69.17 -6.98
C SER A 11 8.61 67.87 -6.20
N ALA A 12 9.86 67.43 -6.23
CA ALA A 12 10.41 66.21 -5.66
C ALA A 12 10.62 66.29 -4.14
N ALA A 13 10.69 65.13 -3.46
CA ALA A 13 11.70 64.79 -2.46
C ALA A 13 11.48 63.38 -1.90
N SER A 14 12.60 62.70 -1.63
CA SER A 14 12.77 61.32 -1.19
C SER A 14 12.55 61.12 0.32
N VAL A 15 11.99 59.94 0.70
CA VAL A 15 12.43 58.94 1.74
C VAL A 15 12.80 59.49 3.16
N PRO A 16 12.32 58.96 4.32
CA PRO A 16 12.40 57.53 4.71
C PRO A 16 11.26 56.91 5.54
N GLN A 17 11.34 55.57 5.55
CA GLN A 17 10.69 54.54 6.36
C GLN A 17 10.91 54.71 7.88
N GLN A 18 9.83 54.61 8.67
CA GLN A 18 9.85 54.18 10.08
C GLN A 18 8.52 53.52 10.47
N ASP A 19 8.66 52.49 11.29
CA ASP A 19 7.67 51.51 11.74
C ASP A 19 6.59 52.05 12.71
N GLU A 20 5.44 51.35 12.68
CA GLU A 20 4.33 51.10 13.64
C GLU A 20 4.43 51.53 15.13
N PRO A 21 3.36 51.39 15.98
CA PRO A 21 1.90 51.17 15.77
C PRO A 21 0.97 51.97 16.75
N GLU A 22 -0.37 51.89 16.59
CA GLU A 22 -1.45 51.80 17.63
C GLU A 22 -2.82 52.15 16.98
N GLN A 23 -3.73 51.20 16.72
CA GLN A 23 -4.69 50.51 17.60
C GLN A 23 -6.08 51.21 17.68
N GLU A 24 -7.09 50.69 16.98
CA GLU A 24 -8.52 50.94 17.30
C GLU A 24 -9.42 49.76 16.82
N ALA A 25 -10.58 49.60 17.47
CA ALA A 25 -11.19 48.32 17.82
C ALA A 25 -12.32 47.76 16.90
N ILE A 26 -12.31 46.42 16.78
CA ILE A 26 -13.36 45.37 16.67
C ILE A 26 -14.78 45.70 16.14
N PRO A 27 -15.31 44.83 15.25
CA PRO A 27 -16.57 44.14 15.58
C PRO A 27 -16.46 42.61 15.48
N ALA A 28 -17.15 41.94 16.39
CA ALA A 28 -17.21 40.49 16.54
C ALA A 28 -17.85 39.81 15.31
N ALA A 29 -17.17 38.79 14.78
CA ALA A 29 -17.75 37.83 13.86
C ALA A 29 -17.67 36.43 14.47
N GLU A 30 -18.80 35.73 14.43
CA GLU A 30 -19.04 34.41 15.02
C GLU A 30 -18.08 33.33 14.47
N PRO A 31 -17.67 32.35 15.28
CA PRO A 31 -16.69 31.34 14.86
C PRO A 31 -17.34 30.33 13.91
N LYS A 32 -17.03 30.45 12.61
CA LYS A 32 -17.23 29.33 11.68
C LYS A 32 -16.15 28.29 11.94
N ASN A 33 -16.59 27.26 12.63
CA ASN A 33 -15.90 26.01 12.94
C ASN A 33 -15.45 25.32 11.65
N ILE A 34 -14.29 25.70 11.13
CA ILE A 34 -13.54 24.89 10.18
C ILE A 34 -12.53 24.15 11.05
N ARG A 35 -12.83 22.88 11.35
CA ARG A 35 -11.85 21.97 11.92
C ARG A 35 -10.77 21.76 10.87
N GLU A 36 -9.71 22.55 10.99
CA GLU A 36 -8.46 22.30 10.30
C GLU A 36 -8.00 20.88 10.69
N PRO A 37 -7.75 19.99 9.71
CA PRO A 37 -7.33 18.64 10.01
C PRO A 37 -6.01 18.68 10.77
N LEU A 38 -5.98 17.98 11.92
CA LEU A 38 -4.80 17.90 12.77
C LEU A 38 -3.61 17.38 11.96
N PRO A 39 -2.42 17.99 12.10
CA PRO A 39 -1.22 17.44 11.50
C PRO A 39 -0.91 16.08 12.11
N ASN A 40 -0.32 15.18 11.32
CA ASN A 40 0.17 13.91 11.83
C ASN A 40 1.23 14.18 12.91
N LEU A 41 0.98 13.65 14.11
CA LEU A 41 1.96 13.59 15.20
C LEU A 41 2.88 12.40 14.97
N VAL A 42 4.19 12.66 14.95
CA VAL A 42 5.23 11.64 15.12
C VAL A 42 5.93 11.96 16.43
N GLY A 43 5.94 11.00 17.34
CA GLY A 43 6.66 11.08 18.60
C GLY A 43 7.30 9.74 18.89
N GLU A 44 8.53 9.77 19.38
CA GLU A 44 9.19 8.59 19.92
C GLU A 44 8.91 8.54 21.42
N GLY A 45 8.30 7.45 21.88
CA GLY A 45 8.21 7.14 23.31
C GLY A 45 9.60 6.82 23.85
N ALA A 46 9.86 7.23 25.09
CA ALA A 46 11.16 7.03 25.74
C ALA A 46 11.63 5.57 25.64
N THR A 47 12.81 5.37 25.07
CA THR A 47 13.47 4.07 25.05
C THR A 47 13.89 3.72 26.47
N HIS A 48 13.32 2.65 27.02
CA HIS A 48 13.86 2.00 28.19
C HIS A 48 14.72 0.82 27.72
N SER A 49 16.01 0.83 28.03
CA SER A 49 16.90 -0.31 27.80
C SER A 49 16.95 -1.19 29.05
N ALA A 50 16.58 -2.46 28.91
CA ALA A 50 17.00 -3.52 29.82
C ALA A 50 17.87 -4.48 29.02
N ILE A 51 19.10 -4.73 29.49
CA ILE A 51 19.96 -5.77 28.95
C ILE A 51 19.78 -7.00 29.84
N ALA A 52 19.33 -8.10 29.25
CA ALA A 52 19.44 -9.44 29.81
C ALA A 52 20.13 -10.32 28.76
N TYR A 53 21.25 -10.93 29.14
CA TYR A 53 21.92 -11.91 28.31
C TYR A 53 21.17 -13.24 28.45
N ALA A 54 20.55 -13.70 27.36
CA ALA A 54 20.22 -15.09 27.13
C ALA A 54 21.04 -15.57 25.93
N ASN A 55 21.54 -16.82 25.99
CA ASN A 55 22.37 -17.45 24.98
C ASN A 55 21.63 -17.77 23.66
N ASN A 56 20.60 -17.01 23.26
CA ASN A 56 19.78 -17.34 22.09
C ASN A 56 20.20 -16.53 20.85
N LEU A 57 20.72 -17.25 19.86
CA LEU A 57 20.92 -16.74 18.51
C LEU A 57 19.56 -16.61 17.82
N ARG A 58 19.20 -15.40 17.38
CA ARG A 58 17.96 -15.19 16.63
C ARG A 58 18.23 -15.31 15.14
N LEU A 59 17.80 -16.42 14.54
CA LEU A 59 17.80 -16.61 13.10
C LEU A 59 16.49 -16.11 12.50
N GLN A 60 16.57 -15.30 11.44
CA GLN A 60 15.40 -14.76 10.76
C GLN A 60 15.56 -14.90 9.25
N GLY A 61 14.65 -15.63 8.63
CA GLY A 61 14.46 -15.68 7.19
C GLY A 61 13.50 -14.58 6.75
N VAL A 62 13.52 -14.29 5.45
CA VAL A 62 12.59 -13.34 4.84
C VAL A 62 12.09 -13.91 3.52
N THR A 63 10.78 -14.15 3.43
CA THR A 63 10.09 -14.45 2.18
C THR A 63 9.38 -13.21 1.64
N ARG A 64 9.73 -12.79 0.42
CA ARG A 64 9.06 -11.70 -0.30
C ARG A 64 8.20 -12.24 -1.44
N ALA A 65 7.03 -11.66 -1.65
CA ALA A 65 6.13 -12.00 -2.74
C ALA A 65 5.88 -10.80 -3.66
N GLN A 66 5.98 -11.01 -4.97
CA GLN A 66 5.58 -10.05 -6.01
C GLN A 66 4.37 -10.59 -6.76
N PHE A 67 3.21 -9.99 -6.53
CA PHE A 67 1.95 -10.36 -7.17
C PHE A 67 1.78 -9.67 -8.53
N ARG A 68 1.27 -10.40 -9.50
CA ARG A 68 0.91 -9.91 -10.84
C ARG A 68 -0.46 -10.48 -11.21
N ASN A 69 -1.18 -9.78 -12.07
CA ASN A 69 -2.47 -10.22 -12.56
C ASN A 69 -2.72 -9.64 -13.95
N SER A 70 -3.64 -10.26 -14.67
CA SER A 70 -4.17 -9.78 -15.94
C SER A 70 -5.59 -10.31 -16.12
N PHE A 71 -6.33 -9.71 -17.05
CA PHE A 71 -7.64 -10.22 -17.42
C PHE A 71 -7.98 -10.00 -18.90
N THR A 72 -8.92 -10.79 -19.38
CA THR A 72 -9.54 -10.66 -20.70
C THR A 72 -11.04 -10.98 -20.60
N THR A 73 -11.82 -10.55 -21.58
CA THR A 73 -13.23 -10.92 -21.70
C THR A 73 -13.45 -11.79 -22.93
N GLU A 74 -14.25 -12.84 -22.78
CA GLU A 74 -14.62 -13.75 -23.87
C GLU A 74 -16.13 -13.78 -24.07
N ASN A 75 -16.55 -14.16 -25.28
CA ASN A 75 -17.96 -14.36 -25.65
C ASN A 75 -18.86 -13.16 -25.31
N VAL A 76 -18.34 -11.94 -25.49
CA VAL A 76 -19.06 -10.71 -25.15
C VAL A 76 -20.17 -10.47 -26.15
N VAL A 77 -21.41 -10.49 -25.66
CA VAL A 77 -22.61 -10.16 -26.44
C VAL A 77 -23.16 -8.83 -25.93
N THR A 78 -23.56 -7.95 -26.84
CA THR A 78 -24.13 -6.64 -26.51
C THR A 78 -25.47 -6.47 -27.20
N ALA A 79 -26.52 -6.16 -26.44
CA ALA A 79 -27.84 -5.81 -26.93
C ALA A 79 -28.23 -4.38 -26.50
N PRO A 80 -29.10 -3.67 -27.25
CA PRO A 80 -29.73 -2.46 -26.76
C PRO A 80 -30.49 -2.72 -25.46
N ALA A 81 -30.49 -1.75 -24.55
CA ALA A 81 -31.24 -1.82 -23.30
C ALA A 81 -31.83 -0.46 -22.94
N GLU A 82 -32.62 -0.44 -21.89
CA GLU A 82 -33.24 0.76 -21.32
C GLU A 82 -32.93 0.87 -19.82
N GLY A 83 -33.21 2.03 -19.22
CA GLY A 83 -33.09 2.22 -17.78
C GLY A 83 -31.66 2.49 -17.25
N CYS A 84 -30.66 2.69 -18.12
CA CYS A 84 -29.34 3.09 -17.67
C CYS A 84 -29.33 4.55 -17.17
N GLU A 85 -28.79 4.76 -15.98
CA GLU A 85 -28.53 6.11 -15.45
C GLU A 85 -27.22 6.70 -16.00
N GLY A 86 -27.20 8.00 -16.30
CA GLY A 86 -25.97 8.72 -16.69
C GLY A 86 -25.59 8.62 -18.17
N CYS A 87 -26.50 8.16 -19.05
CA CYS A 87 -26.30 8.25 -20.50
C CYS A 87 -27.62 8.36 -21.27
N ARG A 88 -27.51 8.72 -22.56
CA ARG A 88 -28.65 8.73 -23.48
C ARG A 88 -29.10 7.29 -23.76
N ALA A 89 -30.40 7.09 -23.99
CA ALA A 89 -31.00 5.77 -24.27
C ALA A 89 -30.21 4.92 -25.30
N ARG A 90 -29.77 5.52 -26.42
CA ARG A 90 -28.96 4.83 -27.45
C ARG A 90 -27.59 4.30 -26.98
N ARG A 91 -27.12 4.71 -25.80
CA ARG A 91 -25.86 4.27 -25.18
C ARG A 91 -26.13 3.28 -24.03
N CYS A 92 -27.39 3.05 -23.68
CA CYS A 92 -27.76 2.03 -22.72
C CYS A 92 -27.72 0.67 -23.41
N VAL A 93 -26.97 -0.25 -22.81
CA VAL A 93 -26.73 -1.58 -23.36
C VAL A 93 -26.83 -2.63 -22.27
N HIS A 94 -27.25 -3.83 -22.66
CA HIS A 94 -27.16 -5.04 -21.88
C HIS A 94 -25.99 -5.87 -22.43
N VAL A 95 -25.07 -6.26 -21.57
CA VAL A 95 -23.84 -6.96 -21.94
C VAL A 95 -23.70 -8.23 -21.12
N THR A 96 -23.50 -9.34 -21.81
CA THR A 96 -23.19 -10.64 -21.21
C THR A 96 -21.86 -11.16 -21.73
N GLY A 97 -21.22 -12.03 -20.97
CA GLY A 97 -19.95 -12.66 -21.37
C GLY A 97 -19.24 -13.29 -20.18
N THR A 98 -17.96 -13.62 -20.38
CA THR A 98 -17.11 -14.20 -19.34
C THR A 98 -15.85 -13.35 -19.17
N LEU A 99 -15.56 -12.95 -17.93
CA LEU A 99 -14.29 -12.36 -17.53
C LEU A 99 -13.33 -13.49 -17.12
N ILE A 100 -12.17 -13.58 -17.75
CA ILE A 100 -11.10 -14.49 -17.37
C ILE A 100 -10.00 -13.66 -16.72
N SER A 101 -9.73 -13.94 -15.44
CA SER A 101 -8.66 -13.31 -14.67
C SER A 101 -7.56 -14.32 -14.41
N THR A 102 -6.31 -13.93 -14.64
CA THR A 102 -5.12 -14.76 -14.39
C THR A 102 -4.24 -14.09 -13.36
N PHE A 103 -3.74 -14.88 -12.42
CA PHE A 103 -3.01 -14.44 -11.25
C PHE A 103 -1.69 -15.19 -11.17
N THR A 104 -0.58 -14.48 -10.99
CA THR A 104 0.75 -15.06 -10.82
C THR A 104 1.50 -14.39 -9.69
N VAL A 105 2.27 -15.17 -8.93
CA VAL A 105 3.18 -14.65 -7.90
C VAL A 105 4.58 -15.15 -8.15
N THR A 106 5.57 -14.30 -7.89
CA THR A 106 6.97 -14.70 -7.80
C THR A 106 7.42 -14.49 -6.37
N THR A 107 8.03 -15.51 -5.77
CA THR A 107 8.55 -15.46 -4.41
C THR A 107 10.07 -15.43 -4.40
N THR A 108 10.66 -14.83 -3.37
CA THR A 108 12.10 -14.84 -3.13
C THR A 108 12.34 -15.04 -1.65
N VAL A 109 13.14 -16.04 -1.31
CA VAL A 109 13.54 -16.36 0.06
C VAL A 109 14.97 -15.84 0.28
N THR A 110 15.19 -15.19 1.42
CA THR A 110 16.52 -14.80 1.90
C THR A 110 16.72 -15.42 3.26
N LEU A 111 17.79 -16.19 3.42
CA LEU A 111 18.18 -16.82 4.68
C LEU A 111 19.45 -16.13 5.20
N PRO A 112 19.66 -16.09 6.53
CA PRO A 112 20.94 -15.68 7.08
C PRO A 112 22.02 -16.70 6.70
N SER A 113 23.27 -16.25 6.65
CA SER A 113 24.42 -17.11 6.48
C SER A 113 25.08 -17.34 7.84
N VAL A 114 25.72 -18.50 8.01
CA VAL A 114 26.60 -18.74 9.17
C VAL A 114 27.73 -17.72 9.26
N ALA A 115 28.19 -17.20 8.11
CA ALA A 115 29.19 -16.14 8.07
C ALA A 115 28.74 -14.84 8.74
N ASP A 116 27.43 -14.64 8.91
CA ASP A 116 26.87 -13.50 9.66
C ASP A 116 27.16 -13.60 11.17
N PHE A 117 27.64 -14.77 11.65
CA PHE A 117 27.91 -15.08 13.05
C PHE A 117 29.37 -15.46 13.27
N SER A 118 30.29 -14.57 12.89
CA SER A 118 31.74 -14.83 12.88
C SER A 118 32.37 -15.07 14.27
N ASN A 119 31.65 -14.80 15.35
CA ASN A 119 32.10 -15.01 16.73
C ASN A 119 31.78 -16.41 17.27
N LEU A 120 31.09 -17.25 16.50
CA LEU A 120 30.79 -18.63 16.86
C LEU A 120 31.99 -19.54 16.59
N THR A 121 32.18 -20.55 17.45
CA THR A 121 33.17 -21.60 17.20
C THR A 121 32.74 -22.47 16.02
N SER A 122 33.66 -23.30 15.50
CA SER A 122 33.37 -24.21 14.38
C SER A 122 32.18 -25.13 14.70
N CYS A 123 32.14 -25.67 15.92
CA CYS A 123 31.02 -26.51 16.33
C CYS A 123 29.70 -25.74 16.34
N GLN A 124 29.68 -24.52 16.88
CA GLN A 124 28.48 -23.69 16.95
C GLN A 124 28.01 -23.23 15.56
N GLN A 125 28.94 -22.88 14.67
CA GLN A 125 28.66 -22.55 13.27
C GLN A 125 27.95 -23.70 12.55
N GLN A 126 28.38 -24.94 12.78
CA GLN A 126 27.71 -26.12 12.22
C GLN A 126 26.28 -26.25 12.76
N ARG A 127 26.06 -26.07 14.07
CA ARG A 127 24.71 -26.11 14.68
C ARG A 127 23.78 -25.05 14.10
N VAL A 128 24.32 -23.85 13.83
CA VAL A 128 23.57 -22.76 13.18
C VAL A 128 23.24 -23.10 11.74
N GLN A 129 24.19 -23.63 10.97
CA GLN A 129 23.93 -24.09 9.60
C GLN A 129 22.82 -25.14 9.58
N ASP A 130 22.92 -26.14 10.46
CA ASP A 130 21.93 -27.21 10.58
C ASP A 130 20.55 -26.64 10.90
N ALA A 131 20.47 -25.65 11.81
CA ALA A 131 19.20 -25.02 12.16
C ALA A 131 18.64 -24.14 11.01
N ILE A 132 19.51 -23.45 10.25
CA ILE A 132 19.11 -22.75 9.03
C ILE A 132 18.52 -23.75 8.02
N ASP A 133 19.19 -24.86 7.77
CA ASP A 133 18.81 -25.79 6.71
C ASP A 133 17.60 -26.66 7.06
N THR A 134 17.45 -27.03 8.34
CA THR A 134 16.44 -28.01 8.77
C THR A 134 15.23 -27.41 9.46
N VAL A 135 15.31 -26.16 9.93
CA VAL A 135 14.22 -25.49 10.64
C VAL A 135 13.79 -24.22 9.91
N LEU A 136 14.72 -23.28 9.71
CA LEU A 136 14.36 -21.98 9.13
C LEU A 136 14.03 -22.08 7.63
N ALA A 137 14.83 -22.76 6.83
CA ALA A 137 14.59 -22.88 5.40
C ALA A 137 13.24 -23.58 5.11
N PRO A 138 12.86 -24.68 5.79
CA PRO A 138 11.53 -25.26 5.66
C PRO A 138 10.41 -24.32 6.08
N HIS A 139 10.59 -23.52 7.14
CA HIS A 139 9.63 -22.48 7.54
C HIS A 139 9.40 -21.47 6.42
N GLU A 140 10.47 -20.94 5.80
CA GLU A 140 10.34 -20.02 4.66
C GLU A 140 9.66 -20.68 3.43
N GLN A 141 9.83 -21.99 3.23
CA GLN A 141 9.09 -22.69 2.17
C GLN A 141 7.58 -22.81 2.45
N GLN A 142 7.14 -22.74 3.72
CA GLN A 142 5.73 -22.66 4.06
C GLN A 142 5.16 -21.30 3.63
N HIS A 143 5.88 -20.20 3.85
CA HIS A 143 5.51 -18.88 3.32
C HIS A 143 5.41 -18.89 1.79
N VAL A 144 6.39 -19.51 1.11
CA VAL A 144 6.34 -19.69 -0.36
C VAL A 144 5.08 -20.44 -0.79
N SER A 145 4.75 -21.53 -0.08
CA SER A 145 3.55 -22.33 -0.36
C SER A 145 2.26 -21.53 -0.14
N ALA A 146 2.19 -20.75 0.94
CA ALA A 146 1.07 -19.87 1.24
C ALA A 146 0.88 -18.82 0.15
N PHE A 147 1.95 -18.14 -0.28
CA PHE A 147 1.87 -17.17 -1.37
C PHE A 147 1.48 -17.81 -2.70
N ASN A 148 1.96 -19.01 -3.00
CA ASN A 148 1.65 -19.73 -4.23
C ASN A 148 0.17 -20.08 -4.41
N THR A 149 -0.64 -20.03 -3.34
CA THR A 149 -2.11 -20.14 -3.44
C THR A 149 -2.75 -19.03 -4.27
N TYR A 150 -2.05 -17.90 -4.45
CA TYR A 150 -2.50 -16.81 -5.31
C TYR A 150 -2.54 -17.21 -6.79
N ASN A 151 -1.67 -18.12 -7.24
CA ASN A 151 -1.55 -18.52 -8.64
C ASN A 151 -2.83 -19.17 -9.20
N GLY A 152 -3.08 -18.96 -10.49
CA GLY A 152 -4.14 -19.64 -11.23
C GLY A 152 -5.03 -18.68 -12.01
N SER A 153 -6.15 -19.19 -12.51
CA SER A 153 -7.13 -18.38 -13.26
C SER A 153 -8.55 -18.60 -12.74
N VAL A 154 -9.38 -17.58 -12.87
CA VAL A 154 -10.79 -17.58 -12.51
C VAL A 154 -11.62 -17.09 -13.69
N SER A 155 -12.69 -17.81 -14.01
CA SER A 155 -13.68 -17.40 -15.00
C SER A 155 -14.95 -16.94 -14.29
N THR A 156 -15.36 -15.70 -14.54
CA THR A 156 -16.53 -15.07 -13.95
C THR A 156 -17.50 -14.67 -15.05
N ALA A 157 -18.65 -15.34 -15.12
CA ALA A 157 -19.73 -14.89 -15.98
C ALA A 157 -20.22 -13.52 -15.51
N PHE A 158 -20.50 -12.62 -16.45
CA PHE A 158 -21.13 -11.34 -16.16
C PHE A 158 -22.36 -11.15 -17.03
N ASP A 159 -23.32 -10.46 -16.43
CA ASP A 159 -24.59 -10.06 -17.02
C ASP A 159 -24.93 -8.70 -16.40
N MET A 160 -24.92 -7.64 -17.22
CA MET A 160 -25.02 -6.28 -16.74
C MET A 160 -25.69 -5.35 -17.75
N THR A 161 -26.59 -4.51 -17.24
CA THR A 161 -27.16 -3.38 -17.97
C THR A 161 -26.47 -2.11 -17.54
N LEU A 162 -25.78 -1.44 -18.47
CA LEU A 162 -24.97 -0.26 -18.18
C LEU A 162 -24.88 0.71 -19.34
N CYS A 163 -24.45 1.94 -19.06
CA CYS A 163 -24.03 2.87 -20.09
C CYS A 163 -22.76 2.36 -20.77
N ARG A 164 -22.77 2.19 -22.09
CA ARG A 164 -21.67 1.57 -22.86
C ARG A 164 -20.26 2.07 -22.52
N GLY A 165 -20.11 3.35 -22.17
CA GLY A 165 -18.83 3.94 -21.77
C GLY A 165 -18.27 3.44 -20.42
N ARG A 166 -19.09 2.80 -19.58
CA ARG A 166 -18.70 2.23 -18.27
C ARG A 166 -18.24 0.78 -18.34
N PHE A 167 -18.41 0.10 -19.47
CA PHE A 167 -18.13 -1.34 -19.55
C PHE A 167 -16.72 -1.69 -19.08
N ALA A 168 -15.69 -0.97 -19.56
CA ALA A 168 -14.30 -1.21 -19.17
C ALA A 168 -14.08 -1.04 -17.66
N SER A 169 -14.63 0.01 -17.04
CA SER A 169 -14.48 0.23 -15.60
C SER A 169 -15.23 -0.79 -14.76
N GLU A 170 -16.40 -1.27 -15.20
CA GLU A 170 -17.14 -2.32 -14.49
C GLU A 170 -16.40 -3.67 -14.55
N ILE A 171 -15.84 -4.02 -15.70
CA ILE A 171 -15.02 -5.24 -15.84
C ILE A 171 -13.74 -5.14 -14.99
N GLN A 172 -13.06 -4.00 -15.00
CA GLN A 172 -11.90 -3.75 -14.13
C GLN A 172 -12.29 -3.92 -12.65
N ALA A 173 -13.41 -3.34 -12.22
CA ALA A 173 -13.88 -3.46 -10.83
C ALA A 173 -14.26 -4.90 -10.44
N LEU A 174 -14.74 -5.73 -11.37
CA LEU A 174 -14.94 -7.16 -11.15
C LEU A 174 -13.61 -7.90 -10.95
N HIS A 175 -12.61 -7.60 -11.78
CA HIS A 175 -11.27 -8.16 -11.67
C HIS A 175 -10.60 -7.78 -10.34
N ASP A 176 -10.58 -6.48 -10.01
CA ASP A 176 -9.89 -5.94 -8.83
C ASP A 176 -10.45 -6.50 -7.52
N ARG A 177 -11.77 -6.72 -7.44
CA ARG A 177 -12.38 -7.39 -6.28
C ARG A 177 -11.87 -8.82 -6.11
N THR A 178 -11.73 -9.55 -7.21
CA THR A 178 -11.22 -10.93 -7.20
C THR A 178 -9.73 -10.95 -6.81
N GLU A 179 -8.92 -10.07 -7.42
CA GLU A 179 -7.51 -9.88 -7.08
C GLU A 179 -7.32 -9.59 -5.59
N SER A 180 -8.02 -8.58 -5.07
CA SER A 180 -7.83 -8.12 -3.70
C SER A 180 -8.17 -9.21 -2.69
N SER A 181 -9.23 -9.98 -2.94
CA SER A 181 -9.62 -11.11 -2.11
C SER A 181 -8.56 -12.21 -2.12
N ARG A 182 -8.07 -12.60 -3.32
CA ARG A 182 -7.02 -13.62 -3.47
C ARG A 182 -5.72 -13.21 -2.80
N ARG A 183 -5.26 -11.97 -3.02
CA ARG A 183 -4.04 -11.43 -2.41
C ARG A 183 -4.15 -11.38 -0.89
N SER A 184 -5.28 -10.89 -0.36
CA SER A 184 -5.52 -10.85 1.09
C SER A 184 -5.49 -12.25 1.70
N THR A 185 -6.05 -13.26 1.01
CA THR A 185 -6.08 -14.65 1.49
C THR A 185 -4.66 -15.24 1.53
N ALA A 186 -3.90 -15.10 0.45
CA ALA A 186 -2.51 -15.57 0.37
C ALA A 186 -1.61 -14.88 1.41
N GLN A 187 -1.80 -13.57 1.61
CA GLN A 187 -1.08 -12.81 2.64
C GLN A 187 -1.44 -13.31 4.04
N SER A 188 -2.74 -13.46 4.35
CA SER A 188 -3.18 -13.93 5.68
C SER A 188 -2.69 -15.34 5.99
N ALA A 189 -2.62 -16.22 4.99
CA ALA A 189 -2.08 -17.57 5.14
C ALA A 189 -0.57 -17.55 5.44
N SER A 190 0.17 -16.60 4.85
CA SER A 190 1.59 -16.39 5.13
C SER A 190 1.79 -15.79 6.53
N ASP A 191 1.02 -14.76 6.87
CA ASP A 191 1.09 -14.09 8.18
C ASP A 191 0.76 -15.05 9.34
N ALA A 192 -0.13 -16.03 9.13
CA ALA A 192 -0.50 -17.02 10.14
C ALA A 192 0.63 -18.01 10.50
N LEU A 193 1.71 -18.05 9.71
CA LEU A 193 2.91 -18.82 10.02
C LEU A 193 3.79 -18.11 11.06
N ASP A 194 3.55 -16.82 11.28
CA ASP A 194 4.30 -15.98 12.21
C ASP A 194 3.45 -15.56 13.45
N PRO A 195 4.10 -15.28 14.60
CA PRO A 195 5.54 -15.30 14.82
C PRO A 195 6.11 -16.73 14.91
N PHE A 196 7.21 -16.97 14.20
CA PHE A 196 7.98 -18.20 14.32
C PHE A 196 9.19 -18.02 15.24
N HIS A 197 9.31 -18.91 16.22
CA HIS A 197 10.41 -18.92 17.18
C HIS A 197 10.95 -20.34 17.33
N PHE A 198 12.27 -20.47 17.23
CA PHE A 198 12.98 -21.70 17.56
C PHE A 198 14.34 -21.34 18.16
N ASP A 199 14.83 -22.21 19.03
CA ASP A 199 16.14 -22.06 19.66
C ASP A 199 17.17 -22.93 18.93
N VAL A 200 18.39 -22.41 18.80
CA VAL A 200 19.54 -23.19 18.32
C VAL A 200 20.33 -23.65 19.54
N ASP A 201 20.53 -24.96 19.68
CA ASP A 201 21.42 -25.49 20.70
C ASP A 201 22.89 -25.25 20.31
N LEU A 202 23.52 -24.31 21.01
CA LEU A 202 24.92 -23.94 20.82
C LEU A 202 25.85 -24.64 21.82
N ASN A 203 25.32 -25.55 22.65
CA ASN A 203 26.12 -26.27 23.63
C ASN A 203 26.85 -27.45 22.96
N CYS A 204 28.07 -27.19 22.50
CA CYS A 204 28.90 -28.22 21.93
C CYS A 204 30.39 -27.90 22.04
N THR A 205 31.22 -28.92 21.80
CA THR A 205 32.69 -28.84 21.89
C THR A 205 33.27 -28.95 20.49
N ASP A 206 34.32 -28.16 20.22
CA ASP A 206 35.09 -28.22 18.97
C ASP A 206 35.85 -29.54 18.79
#